data_AF-A0AAE4CZ24-F1
#
_entry.id   AF-A0AAE4CZ24-F1
#
_cell.length_a   1.000
_cell.length_b   1.000
_cell.length_c   1.000
_cell.angle_alpha   90.00
_cell.angle_beta   90.00
_cell.angle_gamma   90.00
#
_symmetry.space_group_name_H-M   'P 1'
#
loop_
_entity.id
_entity.type
_entity.pdbx_description
1 polymer ?
#
loop_
_entity_poly.entity_id
_entity_poly.type
_entity_poly.pdbx_seq_one_letter_code
_entity_poly.pdbx_strand_id
1 'polypeptide(L)'
;MAKQRRRPSTRRRDKKGGFGSNRRKPCPYCKEKIEQVDWKDVDGLKKMVSERGKIRSRRIAGTCRRHQNQVATAVKRAREMALLPYVAEGAPERAGGRRDRSDREER
;
A
#
# COMPACT_ATOMS: atom_id res chain seq x y z
N MET A 1 -32.80 0.91 39.14
CA MET A 1 -33.22 1.36 37.79
C MET A 1 -32.00 1.86 37.01
N ALA A 2 -31.51 1.11 36.02
CA ALA A 2 -30.30 1.44 35.26
C ALA A 2 -30.61 2.46 34.15
N LYS A 3 -30.18 3.72 34.33
CA LYS A 3 -30.28 4.75 33.27
C LYS A 3 -29.39 4.37 32.09
N GLN A 4 -30.02 4.24 30.94
CA GLN A 4 -29.42 3.94 29.63
C GLN A 4 -28.26 4.90 29.33
N ARG A 5 -27.04 4.37 29.28
CA ARG A 5 -25.87 5.10 28.76
C ARG A 5 -25.99 5.21 27.24
N ARG A 6 -26.64 6.27 26.77
CA ARG A 6 -26.66 6.66 25.35
C ARG A 6 -25.22 6.89 24.88
N ARG A 7 -24.68 5.95 24.07
CA ARG A 7 -23.39 6.12 23.39
C ARG A 7 -23.48 7.36 22.49
N PRO A 8 -22.62 8.38 22.65
CA PRO A 8 -22.67 9.52 21.75
C PRO A 8 -22.32 9.05 20.34
N SER A 9 -23.19 9.41 19.39
CA SER A 9 -22.98 9.26 17.95
C SER A 9 -21.57 9.71 17.59
N THR A 10 -20.80 8.81 16.99
CA THR A 10 -19.45 9.09 16.50
C THR A 10 -19.54 10.30 15.58
N ARG A 11 -19.07 11.46 16.07
CA ARG A 11 -18.90 12.66 15.24
C ARG A 11 -18.15 12.21 14.00
N ARG A 12 -18.83 12.25 12.85
CA ARG A 12 -18.19 12.08 11.54
C ARG A 12 -17.07 13.09 11.55
N ARG A 13 -15.83 12.60 11.67
CA ARG A 13 -14.65 13.44 11.56
C ARG A 13 -14.67 13.95 10.13
N ASP A 14 -15.20 15.17 9.96
CA ASP A 14 -15.03 15.97 8.76
C ASP A 14 -13.53 16.03 8.49
N LYS A 15 -13.08 15.09 7.66
CA LYS A 15 -11.70 14.97 7.24
C LYS A 15 -11.48 16.01 6.15
N LYS A 16 -11.68 17.28 6.54
CA LYS A 16 -11.26 18.45 5.80
C LYS A 16 -9.74 18.28 5.60
N GLY A 17 -9.36 18.14 4.34
CA GLY A 17 -8.09 17.56 3.91
C GLY A 17 -6.90 18.08 4.71
N GLY A 18 -6.21 17.16 5.39
CA GLY A 18 -4.95 17.48 6.06
C GLY A 18 -3.92 17.98 5.04
N PHE A 19 -3.09 18.93 5.49
CA PHE A 19 -1.91 19.44 4.80
C PHE A 19 -1.12 18.28 4.18
N GLY A 20 -0.97 18.30 2.86
CA GLY A 20 -0.42 17.19 2.10
C GLY A 20 -1.45 16.54 1.18
N SER A 21 -2.26 17.34 0.49
CA SER A 21 -2.90 16.93 -0.76
C SER A 21 -1.79 16.58 -1.76
N ASN A 22 -1.23 15.39 -1.59
CA ASN A 22 -0.36 14.75 -2.56
C ASN A 22 -1.18 14.72 -3.84
N ARG A 23 -0.95 15.69 -4.74
CA ARG A 23 -1.60 15.79 -6.03
C ARG A 23 -1.59 14.38 -6.58
N ARG A 24 -2.78 13.82 -6.82
CA ARG A 24 -2.90 12.41 -7.23
C ARG A 24 -2.03 12.26 -8.47
N LYS A 25 -0.90 11.57 -8.32
CA LYS A 25 -0.04 11.30 -9.46
C LYS A 25 -0.90 10.51 -10.46
N PRO A 26 -0.98 10.96 -11.72
CA PRO A 26 -1.75 10.26 -12.72
C PRO A 26 -1.15 8.85 -12.92
N CYS A 27 -2.02 7.86 -13.05
CA CYS A 27 -1.61 6.46 -13.19
C CYS A 27 -0.79 6.27 -14.48
N PRO A 28 0.44 5.72 -14.42
CA PRO A 28 1.27 5.52 -15.61
C PRO A 28 0.57 4.62 -16.64
N TYR A 29 0.00 3.50 -16.19
CA TYR A 29 -0.77 2.58 -17.05
C TYR A 29 -2.01 3.22 -17.69
N CYS A 30 -2.68 4.15 -17.00
CA CYS A 30 -3.81 4.86 -17.61
C CYS A 30 -3.36 5.85 -18.68
N LYS A 31 -2.17 6.45 -18.54
CA LYS A 31 -1.62 7.37 -19.55
C LYS A 31 -1.17 6.61 -20.79
N GLU A 32 -0.53 5.47 -20.58
CA GLU A 32 -0.05 4.58 -21.64
C GLU A 32 -1.19 3.77 -22.27
N LYS A 33 -2.44 3.92 -21.78
CA LYS A 33 -3.65 3.20 -22.22
C LYS A 33 -3.48 1.67 -22.19
N ILE A 34 -2.70 1.18 -21.23
CA ILE A 34 -2.53 -0.27 -21.02
C ILE A 34 -3.75 -0.77 -20.24
N GLU A 35 -4.59 -1.57 -20.90
CA GLU A 35 -5.81 -2.12 -20.30
C GLU A 35 -5.52 -3.28 -19.35
N GLN A 36 -4.49 -4.06 -19.65
CA GLN A 36 -4.13 -5.27 -18.91
C GLN A 36 -2.63 -5.36 -18.72
N VAL A 37 -2.21 -5.61 -17.47
CA VAL A 37 -0.81 -5.79 -17.11
C VAL A 37 -0.52 -7.28 -17.02
N ASP A 38 0.34 -7.76 -17.92
CA ASP A 38 0.76 -9.15 -17.95
C ASP A 38 2.02 -9.41 -17.11
N TRP A 39 2.19 -10.66 -16.70
CA TRP A 39 3.35 -11.11 -15.93
C TRP A 39 4.64 -11.20 -16.78
N LYS A 40 4.48 -11.22 -18.11
CA LYS A 40 5.58 -11.32 -19.08
C LYS A 40 6.35 -10.02 -19.22
N ASP A 41 5.72 -8.88 -18.93
CA ASP A 41 6.32 -7.56 -19.04
C ASP A 41 7.21 -7.24 -17.83
N VAL A 42 8.37 -7.88 -17.79
CA VAL A 42 9.30 -7.80 -16.65
C VAL A 42 9.76 -6.37 -16.39
N ASP A 43 9.97 -5.56 -17.43
CA ASP A 43 10.45 -4.18 -17.30
C ASP A 43 9.40 -3.26 -16.66
N GLY A 44 8.12 -3.47 -16.97
CA GLY A 44 7.02 -2.75 -16.32
C GLY A 44 6.88 -3.16 -14.85
N LEU A 45 6.97 -4.46 -14.57
CA LEU A 45 6.83 -4.99 -13.22
C LEU A 45 8.01 -4.65 -12.31
N LYS A 46 9.24 -4.63 -12.83
CA LYS A 46 10.45 -4.21 -12.09
C LYS A 46 10.29 -2.80 -11.52
N LYS A 47 9.71 -1.85 -12.27
CA LYS A 47 9.42 -0.47 -11.80
C LYS A 47 8.43 -0.44 -10.64
N MET A 48 7.52 -1.41 -10.58
CA MET A 48 6.48 -1.55 -9.56
C MET A 48 6.97 -2.27 -8.30
N VAL A 49 8.14 -2.90 -8.36
CA VAL A 49 8.77 -3.58 -7.25
C VAL A 49 9.91 -2.70 -6.72
N SER A 50 10.17 -2.76 -5.42
CA SER A 50 11.36 -2.15 -4.85
C SER A 50 12.57 -3.03 -5.15
N GLU A 51 13.78 -2.50 -5.11
CA GLU A 51 15.01 -3.30 -5.15
C GLU A 51 14.99 -4.46 -4.15
N ARG A 52 14.38 -4.26 -2.98
CA ARG A 52 14.19 -5.27 -1.93
C ARG A 52 13.18 -6.38 -2.25
N GLY A 53 12.69 -6.47 -3.49
CA GLY A 53 11.69 -7.43 -3.92
C GLY A 53 10.26 -7.16 -3.42
N LYS A 54 9.97 -6.09 -2.66
CA LYS A 54 8.62 -5.76 -2.16
C LYS A 54 7.80 -4.97 -3.19
N ILE A 55 6.50 -5.26 -3.31
CA ILE A 55 5.59 -4.50 -4.19
C ILE A 55 5.45 -3.07 -3.65
N ARG A 56 5.71 -2.06 -4.48
CA ARG A 56 5.55 -0.65 -4.10
C ARG A 56 4.08 -0.34 -3.86
N SER A 57 3.81 0.46 -2.85
CA SER A 57 2.45 0.89 -2.55
C SER A 57 1.92 1.83 -3.64
N ARG A 58 0.59 1.80 -3.84
CA ARG A 58 -0.13 2.70 -4.76
C ARG A 58 0.25 4.18 -4.60
N ARG A 59 0.52 4.62 -3.37
CA ARG A 59 0.85 6.02 -3.05
C ARG A 59 2.20 6.46 -3.62
N ILE A 60 3.15 5.53 -3.68
CA ILE A 60 4.50 5.78 -4.17
C ILE A 60 4.52 5.66 -5.70
N ALA A 61 3.93 4.56 -6.22
CA ALA A 61 3.89 4.29 -7.66
C ALA A 61 2.89 5.17 -8.43
N GLY A 62 1.89 5.75 -7.77
CA GLY A 62 0.88 6.60 -8.41
C GLY A 62 -0.17 5.85 -9.24
N THR A 63 -0.27 4.52 -9.11
CA THR A 63 -1.20 3.69 -9.87
C THR A 63 -2.66 3.86 -9.44
N CYS A 64 -3.61 3.56 -10.33
CA CYS A 64 -5.02 3.49 -9.96
C CYS A 64 -5.31 2.17 -9.19
N ARG A 65 -6.47 2.05 -8.54
CA ARG A 65 -6.78 0.83 -7.76
C ARG A 65 -6.95 -0.41 -8.65
N ARG A 66 -7.52 -0.24 -9.85
CA ARG A 66 -7.72 -1.33 -10.83
C ARG A 66 -6.36 -1.89 -11.28
N HIS A 67 -5.48 -1.02 -11.76
CA HIS A 67 -4.12 -1.40 -12.17
C HIS A 67 -3.28 -1.93 -11.02
N GLN A 68 -3.39 -1.39 -9.81
CA GLN A 68 -2.65 -1.93 -8.66
C GLN A 68 -3.02 -3.39 -8.35
N ASN A 69 -4.29 -3.76 -8.51
CA ASN A 69 -4.74 -5.15 -8.32
C ASN A 69 -4.19 -6.04 -9.44
N GLN A 70 -4.25 -5.59 -10.70
CA GLN A 70 -3.68 -6.32 -11.83
C GLN A 70 -2.17 -6.54 -11.67
N VAL A 71 -1.42 -5.47 -11.33
CA VAL A 71 0.02 -5.53 -11.04
C VAL A 71 0.30 -6.49 -9.89
N ALA A 72 -0.48 -6.47 -8.81
CA ALA A 72 -0.26 -7.38 -7.69
C ALA A 72 -0.41 -8.85 -8.11
N THR A 73 -1.41 -9.18 -8.95
CA THR A 73 -1.58 -10.52 -9.50
C THR A 73 -0.46 -10.88 -10.48
N ALA A 74 -0.09 -9.96 -11.38
CA ALA A 74 0.99 -10.14 -12.34
C ALA A 74 2.34 -10.37 -11.64
N VAL A 75 2.68 -9.58 -10.60
CA VAL A 75 3.90 -9.76 -9.82
C VAL A 75 3.90 -11.11 -9.09
N LYS A 76 2.78 -11.56 -8.53
CA LYS A 76 2.70 -12.88 -7.88
C LYS A 76 3.00 -14.01 -8.86
N ARG A 77 2.36 -13.98 -10.04
CA ARG A 77 2.60 -14.95 -11.13
C ARG A 77 4.04 -14.88 -11.64
N ALA A 78 4.57 -13.69 -11.85
CA ALA A 78 5.96 -13.50 -12.29
C ALA A 78 6.97 -14.07 -11.30
N ARG A 79 6.68 -14.01 -9.99
CA ARG A 79 7.52 -14.63 -8.96
C ARG A 79 7.43 -16.16 -8.98
N GLU A 80 6.25 -16.72 -9.20
CA GLU A 80 6.08 -18.18 -9.36
C GLU A 80 6.87 -18.71 -10.56
N MET A 81 7.02 -17.90 -11.60
CA MET A 81 7.85 -18.21 -12.79
C MET A 81 9.31 -17.75 -12.68
N ALA A 82 9.77 -17.41 -11.48
CA ALA A 82 11.14 -16.98 -11.20
C ALA A 82 11.64 -15.75 -12.01
N LEU A 83 10.73 -14.94 -12.58
CA LEU A 83 11.09 -13.70 -13.28
C LEU A 83 11.41 -12.55 -12.31
N LEU A 84 10.91 -12.62 -11.07
CA LEU A 84 11.09 -11.61 -10.04
C LEU A 84 11.43 -12.25 -8.68
N PRO A 85 12.30 -11.63 -7.87
CA PRO A 85 12.68 -12.17 -6.57
C PRO A 85 11.59 -11.99 -5.50
N TYR A 86 11.53 -12.93 -4.55
CA TYR A 86 10.65 -12.87 -3.37
C TYR A 86 11.26 -12.06 -2.22
N VAL A 87 12.57 -12.19 -1.99
CA VAL A 87 13.30 -11.58 -0.87
C VAL A 87 14.65 -11.09 -1.40
N ALA A 88 15.02 -9.85 -1.09
CA ALA A 88 16.41 -9.41 -1.23
C ALA A 88 17.13 -9.67 0.09
N GLU A 89 18.28 -10.35 0.03
CA GLU A 89 18.99 -10.91 1.19
C GLU A 89 19.46 -9.88 2.24
N GLY A 90 19.47 -8.57 1.90
CA GLY A 90 19.92 -7.50 2.81
C GLY A 90 18.84 -6.78 3.61
N ALA A 91 17.69 -7.41 3.88
CA ALA A 91 16.55 -6.70 4.47
C ALA A 91 16.54 -6.72 6.01
N PRO A 92 16.90 -5.64 6.75
CA PRO A 92 16.72 -5.62 8.20
C PRO A 92 15.24 -5.80 8.55
N GLU A 93 14.96 -6.73 9.46
CA GLU A 93 13.66 -6.91 10.08
C GLU A 93 13.24 -5.58 10.69
N ARG A 94 12.17 -4.98 10.16
CA ARG A 94 11.71 -3.70 10.70
C ARG A 94 11.21 -3.95 12.11
N ALA A 95 11.92 -3.39 13.08
CA ALA A 95 11.50 -3.20 14.46
C ALA A 95 10.15 -2.47 14.51
N GLY A 96 9.07 -3.23 14.38
CA GLY A 96 7.71 -2.80 14.68
C GLY A 96 7.52 -2.86 16.18
N GLY A 97 8.18 -1.99 16.92
CA GLY A 97 7.89 -1.78 18.33
C GLY A 97 6.43 -1.35 18.46
N ARG A 98 5.56 -2.27 18.87
CA ARG A 98 4.28 -1.90 19.46
C ARG A 98 4.69 -1.12 20.71
N ARG A 99 4.55 0.20 20.70
CA ARG A 99 4.65 0.97 21.94
C ARG A 99 3.61 0.37 22.87
N ASP A 100 4.09 -0.30 23.90
CA ASP A 100 3.24 -0.93 24.88
C ASP A 100 2.37 0.18 25.50
N ARG A 101 1.10 -0.14 25.71
CA ARG A 101 0.11 0.87 26.12
C ARG A 101 0.30 1.29 27.58
N SER A 102 1.12 0.55 28.33
CA SER A 102 1.38 0.75 29.75
C SER A 102 2.17 2.02 30.10
N ASP A 103 3.03 2.53 29.21
CA ASP A 103 3.83 3.76 29.44
C ASP A 103 2.99 5.07 29.55
N ARG A 104 1.66 5.00 29.36
CA ARG A 104 0.79 6.18 29.36
C ARG A 104 0.17 6.51 30.72
N GLU A 105 0.16 5.59 31.67
CA GLU A 105 -0.57 5.75 32.94
C GLU A 105 0.26 6.33 34.10
N GLU A 106 1.52 6.70 33.89
CA GLU A 106 2.41 7.18 34.96
C GLU A 106 2.88 8.65 34.78
N ARG A 107 1.94 9.56 34.42
CA ARG A 107 2.21 11.01 34.39
C ARG A 107 1.07 11.84 34.96
#